data_AF-A0A969RHF3-F1
#
_entry.id   AF-A0A969RHF3-F1
#
_cell.length_a   1.000
_cell.length_b   1.000
_cell.length_c   1.000
_cell.angle_alpha   90.00
_cell.angle_beta   90.00
_cell.angle_gamma   90.00
#
_symmetry.space_group_name_H-M   'P 1'
#
loop_
_entity.id
_entity.type
_entity.pdbx_description
1 polymer ?
#
loop_
_entity_poly.entity_id
_entity_poly.type
_entity_poly.pdbx_seq_one_letter_code
_entity_poly.pdbx_strand_id
1 'polypeptide(L)' 'MVIHFITLELDRLSSPEELHRSIVAELQKWGDPLRWAITAVDPDRQTVHIEAVITSSSEFLIPAKVTTI' A
#
# COMPACT_ATOMS: atom_id res chain seq x y z
N MET A 1 -1.17 -16.43 4.26
CA MET A 1 -1.17 -15.00 4.61
C MET A 1 0.26 -14.52 4.64
N VAL A 2 0.57 -13.47 3.90
CA VAL A 2 1.91 -12.87 3.86
C VAL A 2 1.80 -11.40 4.24
N ILE A 3 2.87 -10.89 4.86
CA ILE A 3 2.96 -9.51 5.30
C ILE A 3 3.91 -8.79 4.35
N HIS A 4 3.47 -7.66 3.81
CA HIS A 4 4.31 -6.80 2.99
C HIS A 4 4.50 -5.44 3.66
N PHE A 5 5.68 -4.86 3.44
CA PHE A 5 5.98 -3.47 3.76
C PHE A 5 6.00 -2.72 2.44
N ILE A 6 5.19 -1.66 2.32
CA ILE A 6 5.09 -0.85 1.11
C ILE A 6 5.25 0.63 1.43
N THR A 7 5.83 1.35 0.49
CA THR A 7 5.97 2.80 0.51
C THR A 7 5.12 3.38 -0.61
N LEU A 8 4.37 4.42 -0.31
CA LEU A 8 3.53 5.14 -1.27
C LEU A 8 3.86 6.63 -1.24
N GLU A 9 3.81 7.26 -2.41
CA GLU A 9 3.76 8.72 -2.56
C GLU A 9 2.35 9.05 -3.05
N LEU A 10 1.67 9.98 -2.39
CA LEU A 10 0.35 10.46 -2.78
C LEU A 10 0.34 11.97 -2.84
N ASP A 11 -0.50 12.53 -3.71
CA ASP A 11 -0.77 13.95 -3.72
C ASP A 11 -1.40 14.38 -2.39
N ARG A 12 -1.01 15.57 -1.93
CA ARG A 12 -1.52 16.17 -0.73
C ARG A 12 -2.95 16.65 -0.99
N LEU A 13 -3.90 16.09 -0.24
CA LEU A 13 -5.31 16.47 -0.31
C LEU A 13 -5.67 17.57 0.67
N SER A 14 -6.72 18.32 0.33
CA SER A 14 -7.16 19.53 1.03
C SER A 14 -7.65 19.27 2.45
N SER A 15 -8.20 18.08 2.71
CA SER A 15 -8.72 17.70 4.02
C SER A 15 -8.09 16.41 4.56
N PRO A 16 -7.89 16.30 5.89
CA PRO A 16 -7.38 15.07 6.51
C PRO A 16 -8.26 13.84 6.25
N GLU A 17 -9.58 14.01 6.15
CA GLU A 17 -10.50 12.90 5.87
C GLU A 17 -10.38 12.37 4.45
N GLU A 18 -10.26 13.25 3.45
CA GLU A 18 -10.02 12.84 2.06
C GLU A 18 -8.67 12.15 1.94
N LEU A 19 -7.64 12.68 2.59
CA LEU A 19 -6.32 12.07 2.61
C LEU A 19 -6.38 10.66 3.21
N HIS A 20 -7.04 10.51 4.36
CA HIS A 20 -7.24 9.21 5.00
C HIS A 20 -7.94 8.22 4.06
N ARG A 21 -9.05 8.62 3.44
CA ARG A 21 -9.79 7.77 2.50
C ARG A 21 -8.93 7.35 1.31
N SER A 22 -8.18 8.28 0.71
CA SER A 22 -7.30 8.01 -0.42
C SER A 22 -6.15 7.08 -0.05
N ILE A 23 -5.53 7.24 1.12
CA ILE A 23 -4.48 6.34 1.63
C ILE A 23 -5.04 4.92 1.77
N VAL A 24 -6.17 4.76 2.46
CA VAL A 24 -6.77 3.44 2.69
C VAL A 24 -7.17 2.79 1.35
N ALA A 25 -7.79 3.56 0.46
CA ALA A 25 -8.19 3.07 -0.86
C ALA A 25 -6.99 2.63 -1.71
N GLU A 26 -5.87 3.35 -1.63
CA GLU A 26 -4.65 2.96 -2.36
C GLU A 26 -4.03 1.70 -1.77
N LEU A 27 -3.90 1.62 -0.43
CA LEU A 27 -3.35 0.45 0.25
C LEU A 27 -4.17 -0.83 -0.04
N GLN A 28 -5.50 -0.71 -0.09
CA GLN A 28 -6.41 -1.81 -0.41
C GLN A 28 -6.19 -2.43 -1.80
N LYS A 29 -5.58 -1.70 -2.75
CA LYS A 29 -5.20 -2.27 -4.06
C LYS A 29 -4.08 -3.30 -3.95
N TRP A 30 -3.28 -3.24 -2.89
CA TRP A 30 -2.14 -4.12 -2.64
C TRP A 30 -2.45 -5.22 -1.62
N GLY A 31 -3.38 -4.97 -0.70
CA GLY A 31 -3.85 -5.91 0.30
C GLY A 31 -4.57 -5.20 1.45
N ASP A 32 -4.92 -5.94 2.49
CA ASP A 32 -5.60 -5.39 3.66
C ASP A 32 -4.62 -4.59 4.53
N PRO A 33 -4.83 -3.28 4.75
CA PRO A 33 -3.94 -2.47 5.56
C PRO A 33 -4.07 -2.81 7.05
N LEU A 34 -2.94 -3.13 7.69
CA LEU A 34 -2.89 -3.34 9.14
C LEU A 34 -2.49 -2.08 9.89
N ARG A 35 -1.47 -1.38 9.38
CA ARG A 35 -0.94 -0.13 9.96
C ARG A 35 -0.28 0.68 8.87
N TRP A 36 -0.43 2.00 8.94
CA TRP A 36 0.30 2.92 8.10
C TRP A 36 0.63 4.20 8.87
N ALA A 37 1.61 4.95 8.38
CA ALA A 37 1.97 6.25 8.90
C ALA A 37 2.46 7.15 7.77
N ILE A 38 2.16 8.45 7.86
CA ILE A 38 2.82 9.46 7.04
C ILE A 38 4.22 9.65 7.61
N THR A 39 5.24 9.41 6.79
CA THR A 39 6.66 9.50 7.19
C THR A 39 7.30 10.81 6.75
N ALA A 40 6.79 11.42 5.67
CA ALA A 40 7.23 12.73 5.21
C ALA A 40 6.11 13.48 4.48
N VAL A 41 6.23 14.80 4.43
CA VAL A 41 5.37 15.69 3.66
C VAL A 41 6.28 16.60 2.85
N ASP A 42 6.10 16.62 1.53
CA ASP A 42 6.79 17.53 0.63
C ASP A 42 5.85 18.70 0.28
N PRO A 43 6.07 19.89 0.87
CA PRO A 43 5.24 21.06 0.59
C PRO A 43 5.52 21.69 -0.77
N ASP A 44 6.69 21.49 -1.37
CA ASP A 44 7.04 22.07 -2.66
C ASP A 44 6.35 21.29 -3.79
N ARG A 45 6.35 19.95 -3.67
CA ARG A 45 5.67 19.05 -4.60
C ARG A 45 4.19 18.82 -4.27
N GLN A 46 3.73 19.30 -3.10
CA GLN A 46 2.40 19.00 -2.55
C GLN A 46 2.13 17.48 -2.51
N THR A 47 3.07 16.71 -1.96
CA THR A 47 2.93 15.25 -1.81
C THR A 47 3.16 14.80 -0.37
N VAL A 48 2.69 13.59 -0.05
CA VAL A 48 2.94 12.93 1.22
C VAL A 48 3.50 11.54 0.97
N HIS A 49 4.43 11.13 1.83
CA HIS A 49 5.02 9.80 1.81
C HIS A 49 4.42 8.97 2.93
N ILE A 50 3.96 7.76 2.59
CA ILE A 50 3.33 6.83 3.50
C ILE A 50 4.14 5.53 3.52
N GLU A 51 4.39 5.02 4.70
CA GLU A 51 4.85 3.64 4.90
C GLU A 51 3.73 2.82 5.52
N ALA A 52 3.50 1.62 4.98
CA ALA A 52 2.41 0.76 5.40
C ALA A 52 2.81 -0.70 5.51
N VAL A 53 2.17 -1.38 6.45
CA VAL A 53 2.16 -2.83 6.60
C VAL A 53 0.80 -3.32 6.14
N ILE A 54 0.80 -4.18 5.13
CA ILE A 54 -0.40 -4.81 4.59
C ILE A 54 -0.31 -6.33 4.73
N THR A 55 -1.47 -6.97 4.76
CA THR A 55 -1.60 -8.42 4.59
C THR A 55 -2.27 -8.73 3.28
N SER A 56 -1.71 -9.66 2.53
CA SER A 56 -2.39 -10.23 1.36
C SER A 56 -2.61 -11.73 1.56
N SER A 57 -3.76 -12.17 1.07
CA SER A 57 -4.01 -13.58 0.84
C SER A 57 -3.04 -14.02 -0.23
N SER A 58 -1.94 -14.66 0.19
CA SER A 58 -1.02 -15.29 -0.75
C SER A 58 -1.78 -16.39 -1.48
N GLU A 59 -2.34 -16.07 -2.63
CA GLU A 59 -2.48 -17.04 -3.70
C GLU A 59 -1.09 -17.16 -4.29
N PHE A 60 -0.19 -17.82 -3.54
CA PHE A 60 1.04 -18.33 -4.13
C PHE A 60 0.57 -19.32 -5.19
N LEU A 61 0.44 -18.84 -6.43
CA LEU A 61 0.34 -19.68 -7.60
C LEU A 61 1.64 -20.50 -7.59
N ILE A 62 1.59 -21.67 -6.94
CA ILE A 62 2.44 -22.77 -7.34
C ILE A 62 2.21 -22.83 -8.85
N PRO A 63 3.22 -22.63 -9.72
CA PRO A 63 3.03 -22.91 -11.13
C PRO A 63 2.71 -24.40 -11.21
N ALA A 64 1.42 -24.71 -11.29
CA ALA A 64 0.97 -26.02 -11.67
C ALA A 64 1.63 -26.27 -13.02
N LYS A 65 2.49 -27.29 -13.06
CA LYS A 65 3.18 -27.82 -14.24
C LYS A 65 4.57 -27.20 -14.55
N VAL A 66 5.56 -27.52 -13.72
CA VAL A 66 6.86 -27.93 -14.27
C VAL A 66 6.65 -29.34 -14.80
N THR A 67 6.40 -29.45 -16.11
CA THR A 67 6.53 -30.73 -16.83
C THR A 67 7.99 -31.10 -16.82
N THR A 68 8.36 -32.07 -15.98
CA THR A 68 9.60 -32.82 -16.16
C THR A 68 9.39 -33.76 -17.34
N ILE A 69 10.25 -33.54 -18.34
CA ILE A 69 10.57 -34.38 -19.51
C ILE A 69 10.71 -35.87 -19.19
#